data_AF-A0A7Y5U8A4-F1
#
_entry.id   AF-A0A7Y5U8A4-F1
#
_cell.length_a   1.000
_cell.length_b   1.000
_cell.length_c   1.000
_cell.angle_alpha   90.00
_cell.angle_beta   90.00
_cell.angle_gamma   90.00
#
_symmetry.space_group_name_H-M   'P 1'
#
loop_
_entity.id
_entity.type
_entity.pdbx_description
1 polymer ?
#
loop_
_entity_poly.entity_id
_entity_poly.type
_entity_poly.pdbx_seq_one_letter_code
_entity_poly.pdbx_strand_id
1 'polypeptide(L)'
;SGVRAGAGWYIAGGTVKKAGGFTKPAVTQGHFMMEGRPLIRTQTVTQLKEDPKWARELVQYPGKDKPEGENNQLFEEWKYDGHKWAMYIDLTLCTGCSACVTACQAENNIPILGVDAVLRSREMHWLRIDRYFEGKHDIVTDGDEANAANMPMTCQHCENAPCEQVCPVAATTHSPEGINEMTYNRCIGTKYCGNNCPFKVRRFNYFNYTKEIPDVQKLVLNPDVTVRSRGVMEKCTYCVQRVNQAKIAAKKVKPVATANDAEKKAALVEANEEKLRIIRSFTSACAQACPTEAITFGDLNDKGEREEPPFGRRMTVAQLSGLGRAYKMLEEINVRPRTTYLARIRNPNPELEPPAPPTEKKADHAAESKGGH
;
A
#
# COMPACT_ATOMS: atom_id res chain seq x y z
N SER A 1 29.92 28.71 -28.72
CA SER A 1 29.99 29.94 -27.91
C SER A 1 28.59 30.34 -27.50
N GLY A 2 28.34 30.52 -26.20
CA GLY A 2 27.21 31.32 -25.69
C GLY A 2 25.85 30.64 -25.48
N VAL A 3 25.75 29.58 -24.67
CA VAL A 3 24.50 29.29 -23.93
C VAL A 3 24.74 29.51 -22.44
N ARG A 4 25.11 30.74 -22.10
CA ARG A 4 24.86 31.30 -20.78
C ARG A 4 23.98 32.52 -21.02
N ALA A 5 22.67 32.33 -20.94
CA ALA A 5 21.71 33.41 -20.94
C ALA A 5 21.12 33.50 -19.52
N GLY A 6 20.93 34.71 -19.01
CA GLY A 6 20.44 35.02 -17.66
C GLY A 6 18.99 34.61 -17.37
N ALA A 7 18.45 33.59 -18.04
CA ALA A 7 17.19 32.95 -17.71
C ALA A 7 17.49 31.55 -17.15
N GLY A 8 17.71 31.45 -15.84
CA GLY A 8 18.21 30.24 -15.18
C GLY A 8 17.27 29.03 -15.19
N TRP A 9 16.04 29.16 -15.69
CA TRP A 9 15.00 28.11 -15.58
C TRP A 9 14.30 27.74 -16.90
N TYR A 10 14.35 28.56 -17.95
CA TYR A 10 13.77 28.24 -19.26
C TYR A 10 14.48 28.96 -20.41
N ILE A 11 14.44 28.36 -21.61
CA ILE A 11 15.00 28.91 -22.85
C ILE A 11 13.88 28.94 -23.89
N ALA A 12 13.54 30.13 -24.40
CA ALA A 12 12.51 30.31 -25.42
C ALA A 12 13.02 30.11 -26.87
N GLY A 13 14.35 30.11 -27.08
CA GLY A 13 14.97 29.94 -28.39
C GLY A 13 15.80 28.66 -28.47
N GLY A 14 15.30 27.65 -29.17
CA GLY A 14 16.00 26.39 -29.43
C GLY A 14 15.45 25.70 -30.68
N THR A 15 16.30 25.01 -31.43
CA THR A 15 15.86 24.14 -32.54
C THR A 15 16.11 22.68 -32.17
N VAL A 16 15.07 21.85 -32.29
CA VAL A 16 15.14 20.42 -32.02
C VAL A 16 15.23 19.68 -33.37
N LYS A 17 16.24 18.82 -33.52
CA LYS A 17 16.37 17.92 -34.67
C LYS A 17 16.53 16.49 -34.17
N LYS A 18 15.83 15.55 -34.80
CA LYS A 18 15.95 14.12 -34.47
C LYS A 18 17.39 13.66 -34.73
N ALA A 19 18.06 13.18 -33.70
CA ALA A 19 19.37 12.54 -33.82
C ALA A 19 19.23 11.08 -34.30
N GLY A 20 20.31 10.53 -34.83
CA GLY A 20 20.40 9.09 -35.11
C GLY A 20 20.55 8.27 -33.81
N GLY A 21 20.06 7.02 -33.84
CA GLY A 21 20.15 6.08 -32.72
C GLY A 21 18.83 5.84 -31.98
N PHE A 22 18.80 4.80 -31.15
CA PHE A 22 17.67 4.45 -30.28
C PHE A 22 18.19 4.10 -28.88
N THR A 23 17.51 4.58 -27.85
CA THR A 23 17.80 4.23 -26.45
C THR A 23 16.48 4.03 -25.73
N LYS A 24 16.35 2.91 -25.02
CA LYS A 24 15.16 2.64 -24.21
C LYS A 24 15.36 3.22 -22.81
N PRO A 25 14.46 4.09 -22.31
CA PRO A 25 14.51 4.53 -20.93
C PRO A 25 14.18 3.37 -19.99
N ALA A 26 14.92 3.26 -18.89
CA ALA A 26 14.61 2.31 -17.83
C ALA A 26 13.50 2.87 -16.96
N VAL A 27 12.29 2.31 -17.11
CA VAL A 27 11.10 2.71 -16.38
C VAL A 27 10.53 1.48 -15.67
N THR A 28 10.11 1.66 -14.42
CA THR A 28 9.57 0.58 -13.58
C THR A 28 8.09 0.31 -13.86
N GLN A 29 7.34 1.33 -14.24
CA GLN A 29 5.94 1.23 -14.65
C GLN A 29 5.83 1.10 -16.18
N GLY A 30 5.22 0.01 -16.64
CA GLY A 30 5.04 -0.26 -18.07
C GLY A 30 3.79 0.39 -18.68
N HIS A 31 2.74 0.59 -17.87
CA HIS A 31 1.46 1.12 -18.33
C HIS A 31 0.94 2.19 -17.37
N PHE A 32 0.55 3.36 -17.91
CA PHE A 32 0.20 4.56 -17.13
C PHE A 32 -1.29 4.89 -17.13
N MET A 33 -2.12 4.10 -17.82
CA MET A 33 -3.57 4.27 -17.83
C MET A 33 -4.25 3.25 -16.92
N MET A 34 -5.40 3.60 -16.35
CA MET A 34 -6.17 2.68 -15.49
C MET A 34 -6.96 1.63 -16.27
N GLU A 35 -7.12 1.78 -17.59
CA GLU A 35 -7.91 0.86 -18.44
C GLU A 35 -9.35 0.66 -17.92
N GLY A 36 -9.98 1.74 -17.42
CA GLY A 36 -11.34 1.70 -16.86
C GLY A 36 -11.47 0.93 -15.53
N ARG A 37 -10.36 0.45 -14.95
CA ARG A 37 -10.38 -0.31 -13.69
C ARG A 37 -10.52 0.64 -12.50
N PRO A 38 -11.32 0.31 -11.48
CA PRO A 38 -11.52 1.15 -10.29
C PRO A 38 -10.36 1.04 -9.30
N LEU A 39 -9.13 1.26 -9.78
CA LEU A 39 -7.88 1.22 -9.00
C LEU A 39 -7.79 2.44 -8.10
N ILE A 40 -7.59 3.63 -8.70
CA ILE A 40 -7.64 4.89 -7.95
C ILE A 40 -9.04 5.45 -8.09
N ARG A 41 -9.79 5.38 -6.99
CA ARG A 41 -11.13 5.94 -6.89
C ARG A 41 -10.98 7.43 -6.58
N THR A 42 -11.26 8.30 -7.57
CA THR A 42 -11.27 9.77 -7.42
C THR A 42 -12.69 10.34 -7.48
N GLN A 43 -13.01 11.30 -6.61
CA GLN A 43 -14.29 12.04 -6.66
C GLN A 43 -14.14 13.47 -6.09
N THR A 44 -15.11 14.36 -6.33
CA THR A 44 -15.09 15.72 -5.79
C THR A 44 -15.65 15.81 -4.37
N VAL A 45 -15.35 16.90 -3.64
CA VAL A 45 -15.90 17.17 -2.30
C VAL A 45 -17.42 17.25 -2.33
N THR A 46 -18.01 17.85 -3.37
CA THR A 46 -19.47 17.98 -3.52
C THR A 46 -20.13 16.60 -3.60
N GLN A 47 -19.60 15.75 -4.46
CA GLN A 47 -20.11 14.38 -4.66
C GLN A 47 -19.90 13.49 -3.43
N LEU A 48 -18.80 13.69 -2.69
CA LEU A 48 -18.56 12.97 -1.43
C LEU A 48 -19.64 13.27 -0.37
N LYS A 49 -20.19 14.49 -0.35
CA LYS A 49 -21.27 14.85 0.58
C LYS A 49 -22.58 14.17 0.24
N GLU A 50 -22.81 13.89 -1.04
CA GLU A 50 -24.01 13.21 -1.54
C GLU A 50 -23.94 11.71 -1.29
N ASP A 51 -22.79 11.08 -1.61
CA ASP A 51 -22.55 9.66 -1.37
C ASP A 51 -21.20 9.44 -0.68
N PRO A 52 -21.18 9.37 0.67
CA PRO A 52 -19.95 9.13 1.41
C PRO A 52 -19.35 7.73 1.21
N LYS A 53 -20.13 6.74 0.74
CA LYS A 53 -19.75 5.32 0.67
C LYS A 53 -19.46 4.84 -0.77
N TRP A 54 -19.64 5.70 -1.76
CA TRP A 54 -19.43 5.47 -3.19
C TRP A 54 -18.20 4.61 -3.48
N ALA A 55 -17.07 4.92 -2.81
CA ALA A 55 -15.80 4.28 -3.06
C ALA A 55 -15.91 2.79 -2.82
N ARG A 56 -16.50 2.36 -1.70
CA ARG A 56 -16.69 0.95 -1.35
C ARG A 56 -17.71 0.27 -2.26
N GLU A 57 -18.66 1.02 -2.79
CA GLU A 57 -19.80 0.48 -3.55
C GLU A 57 -19.51 0.25 -5.04
N LEU A 58 -18.46 0.88 -5.59
CA LEU A 58 -18.03 0.74 -6.99
C LEU A 58 -17.79 -0.70 -7.46
N VAL A 59 -17.50 -1.60 -6.53
CA VAL A 59 -17.11 -2.97 -6.80
C VAL A 59 -18.08 -3.94 -6.14
N GLN A 60 -18.43 -5.00 -6.85
CA GLN A 60 -19.12 -6.16 -6.28
C GLN A 60 -18.09 -7.16 -5.77
N TYR A 61 -18.27 -7.66 -4.55
CA TYR A 61 -17.37 -8.65 -3.95
C TYR A 61 -18.16 -9.70 -3.15
N PRO A 62 -17.60 -10.92 -2.99
CA PRO A 62 -18.27 -11.99 -2.27
C PRO A 62 -18.76 -11.58 -0.87
N GLY A 63 -20.09 -11.54 -0.76
CA GLY A 63 -20.91 -11.14 0.39
C GLY A 63 -20.70 -9.73 0.91
N LYS A 64 -20.57 -8.79 -0.01
CA LYS A 64 -20.91 -7.37 0.18
C LYS A 64 -22.30 -7.17 0.80
N ASP A 65 -23.28 -7.98 0.39
CA ASP A 65 -24.68 -7.89 0.86
C ASP A 65 -24.99 -8.78 2.06
N LYS A 66 -23.98 -9.47 2.60
CA LYS A 66 -24.15 -10.32 3.77
C LYS A 66 -23.77 -9.58 5.06
N PRO A 67 -24.41 -9.88 6.20
CA PRO A 67 -24.01 -9.36 7.49
C PRO A 67 -22.52 -9.62 7.76
N GLU A 68 -21.87 -8.65 8.42
CA GLU A 68 -20.48 -8.79 8.84
C GLU A 68 -20.35 -10.01 9.77
N GLY A 69 -19.59 -11.03 9.34
CA GLY A 69 -19.42 -12.29 10.06
C GLY A 69 -20.11 -13.50 9.43
N GLU A 70 -20.93 -13.35 8.39
CA GLU A 70 -21.36 -14.49 7.58
C GLU A 70 -20.25 -14.91 6.62
N ASN A 71 -19.81 -16.17 6.73
CA ASN A 71 -18.75 -16.75 5.91
C ASN A 71 -19.13 -16.70 4.42
N ASN A 72 -18.44 -15.83 3.67
CA ASN A 72 -18.49 -15.78 2.21
C ASN A 72 -17.45 -16.69 1.56
N GLN A 73 -17.01 -17.70 2.29
CA GLN A 73 -15.91 -18.57 1.93
C GLN A 73 -16.16 -20.00 2.41
N LEU A 74 -15.50 -20.94 1.72
CA LEU A 74 -15.68 -22.38 1.92
C LEU A 74 -15.01 -22.89 3.21
N PHE A 75 -14.18 -22.09 3.86
CA PHE A 75 -13.38 -22.46 5.03
C PHE A 75 -13.65 -21.51 6.21
N GLU A 76 -13.37 -22.00 7.41
CA GLU A 76 -13.52 -21.21 8.64
C GLU A 76 -12.47 -20.09 8.71
N GLU A 77 -12.92 -18.93 9.18
CA GLU A 77 -12.07 -17.76 9.37
C GLU A 77 -11.16 -17.91 10.59
N TRP A 78 -9.88 -17.63 10.39
CA TRP A 78 -8.94 -17.51 11.50
C TRP A 78 -9.27 -16.27 12.34
N LYS A 79 -9.42 -16.46 13.65
CA LYS A 79 -9.65 -15.37 14.60
C LYS A 79 -8.31 -14.79 15.06
N TYR A 80 -8.17 -13.47 14.91
CA TYR A 80 -6.97 -12.73 15.31
C TYR A 80 -7.23 -12.04 16.66
N ASP A 81 -7.08 -12.80 17.75
CA ASP A 81 -7.43 -12.35 19.13
C ASP A 81 -6.37 -11.45 19.78
N GLY A 82 -5.16 -11.39 19.21
CA GLY A 82 -4.06 -10.54 19.67
C GLY A 82 -3.98 -9.20 18.91
N HIS A 83 -2.76 -8.84 18.50
CA HIS A 83 -2.57 -7.71 17.59
C HIS A 83 -3.04 -8.07 16.19
N LYS A 84 -3.61 -7.09 15.48
CA LYS A 84 -4.16 -7.24 14.13
C LYS A 84 -3.59 -6.13 13.25
N TRP A 85 -2.34 -6.29 12.81
CA TRP A 85 -1.59 -5.23 12.12
C TRP A 85 -2.16 -4.88 10.74
N ALA A 86 -2.26 -3.58 10.47
CA ALA A 86 -2.75 -3.06 9.20
C ALA A 86 -2.07 -1.76 8.81
N MET A 87 -2.23 -1.45 7.52
CA MET A 87 -1.74 -0.22 6.93
C MET A 87 -2.91 0.51 6.29
N TYR A 88 -2.79 1.82 6.27
CA TYR A 88 -3.78 2.70 5.70
C TYR A 88 -3.10 3.74 4.83
N ILE A 89 -3.67 4.03 3.66
CA ILE A 89 -3.04 4.91 2.68
C ILE A 89 -4.07 5.93 2.15
N ASP A 90 -3.91 7.21 2.48
CA ASP A 90 -4.73 8.29 1.93
C ASP A 90 -4.20 8.78 0.58
N LEU A 91 -4.94 8.47 -0.49
CA LEU A 91 -4.58 8.86 -1.86
C LEU A 91 -4.78 10.35 -2.13
N THR A 92 -5.53 11.06 -1.28
CA THR A 92 -5.69 12.52 -1.35
C THR A 92 -4.41 13.23 -0.91
N LEU A 93 -3.74 12.69 0.11
CA LEU A 93 -2.51 13.24 0.67
C LEU A 93 -1.25 12.76 -0.07
N CYS A 94 -1.36 11.72 -0.91
CA CYS A 94 -0.21 11.15 -1.62
C CYS A 94 0.21 12.01 -2.82
N THR A 95 1.32 12.74 -2.66
CA THR A 95 1.91 13.57 -3.73
C THR A 95 2.84 12.80 -4.67
N GLY A 96 3.16 11.54 -4.37
CA GLY A 96 4.12 10.75 -5.17
C GLY A 96 5.59 11.07 -4.90
N CYS A 97 5.92 11.71 -3.75
CA CYS A 97 7.29 12.15 -3.41
C CYS A 97 8.36 11.03 -3.31
N SER A 98 7.97 9.75 -3.33
CA SER A 98 8.87 8.58 -3.27
C SER A 98 9.73 8.44 -2.00
N ALA A 99 9.57 9.30 -0.99
CA ALA A 99 10.28 9.17 0.30
C ALA A 99 10.03 7.82 0.97
N CYS A 100 8.80 7.29 0.88
CA CYS A 100 8.43 5.99 1.42
C CYS A 100 9.12 4.80 0.71
N VAL A 101 9.47 4.94 -0.58
CA VAL A 101 10.23 3.93 -1.34
C VAL A 101 11.65 3.87 -0.79
N THR A 102 12.32 5.03 -0.71
CA THR A 102 13.70 5.14 -0.20
C THR A 102 13.81 4.71 1.25
N ALA A 103 12.84 5.08 2.11
CA ALA A 103 12.82 4.66 3.50
C ALA A 103 12.67 3.14 3.65
N CYS A 104 11.81 2.51 2.83
CA CYS A 104 11.67 1.06 2.82
C CYS A 104 12.98 0.37 2.38
N GLN A 105 13.67 0.95 1.39
CA GLN A 105 14.95 0.46 0.90
C GLN A 105 16.06 0.52 1.95
N ALA A 106 16.19 1.67 2.62
CA ALA A 106 17.17 1.89 3.69
C ALA A 106 16.89 0.99 4.91
N GLU A 107 15.64 0.92 5.35
CA GLU A 107 15.25 0.15 6.54
C GLU A 107 15.43 -1.35 6.34
N ASN A 108 15.09 -1.86 5.15
CA ASN A 108 14.97 -3.30 4.91
C ASN A 108 16.10 -3.86 4.05
N ASN A 109 17.27 -3.22 4.00
CA ASN A 109 18.46 -3.71 3.30
C ASN A 109 18.18 -4.11 1.83
N ILE A 110 17.31 -3.37 1.13
CA ILE A 110 16.91 -3.72 -0.23
C ILE A 110 18.03 -3.27 -1.19
N PRO A 111 18.57 -4.15 -2.06
CA PRO A 111 19.70 -3.81 -2.91
C PRO A 111 19.31 -2.80 -4.00
N ILE A 112 20.28 -1.95 -4.38
CA ILE A 112 20.18 -1.07 -5.55
C ILE A 112 20.60 -1.86 -6.79
N LEU A 113 19.85 -1.69 -7.88
CA LEU A 113 20.10 -2.41 -9.13
C LEU A 113 20.47 -1.43 -10.25
N GLY A 114 21.32 -1.90 -11.16
CA GLY A 114 21.68 -1.15 -12.37
C GLY A 114 20.56 -1.09 -13.40
N VAL A 115 20.75 -0.20 -14.38
CA VAL A 115 19.80 0.10 -15.47
C VAL A 115 19.37 -1.17 -16.22
N ASP A 116 20.30 -2.09 -16.49
CA ASP A 116 20.02 -3.34 -17.21
C ASP A 116 18.99 -4.24 -16.52
N ALA A 117 18.98 -4.26 -15.18
CA ALA A 117 18.02 -5.05 -14.43
C ALA A 117 16.64 -4.37 -14.43
N VAL A 118 16.59 -3.03 -14.32
CA VAL A 118 15.35 -2.25 -14.39
C VAL A 118 14.71 -2.36 -15.77
N LEU A 119 15.51 -2.32 -16.85
CA LEU A 119 15.03 -2.53 -18.23
C LEU A 119 14.37 -3.90 -18.44
N ARG A 120 14.68 -4.87 -17.59
CA ARG A 120 14.11 -6.22 -17.58
C ARG A 120 13.00 -6.40 -16.53
N SER A 121 12.51 -5.30 -15.93
CA SER A 121 11.49 -5.28 -14.88
C SER A 121 11.85 -6.13 -13.66
N ARG A 122 13.09 -5.98 -13.19
CA ARG A 122 13.64 -6.72 -12.03
C ARG A 122 14.01 -5.80 -10.88
N GLU A 123 13.45 -4.60 -10.83
CA GLU A 123 13.71 -3.64 -9.77
C GLU A 123 13.36 -4.20 -8.39
N MET A 124 14.20 -3.95 -7.40
CA MET A 124 13.96 -4.39 -6.03
C MET A 124 13.35 -3.22 -5.23
N HIS A 125 12.04 -3.05 -5.36
CA HIS A 125 11.27 -2.13 -4.52
C HIS A 125 10.08 -2.88 -3.91
N TRP A 126 10.00 -2.90 -2.58
CA TRP A 126 8.91 -3.54 -1.83
C TRP A 126 7.65 -2.68 -1.76
N LEU A 127 7.83 -1.37 -1.96
CA LEU A 127 6.82 -0.35 -2.12
C LEU A 127 7.12 0.33 -3.45
N ARG A 128 6.12 0.42 -4.34
CA ARG A 128 6.20 1.23 -5.56
C ARG A 128 5.11 2.30 -5.53
N ILE A 129 5.27 3.36 -6.31
CA ILE A 129 4.24 4.38 -6.49
C ILE A 129 3.75 4.27 -7.92
N ASP A 130 2.52 3.81 -8.10
CA ASP A 130 1.89 3.70 -9.40
C ASP A 130 1.25 5.06 -9.73
N ARG A 131 1.66 5.66 -10.85
CA ARG A 131 1.06 6.92 -11.34
C ARG A 131 0.11 6.57 -12.47
N TYR A 132 -1.16 6.90 -12.30
CA TYR A 132 -2.16 6.72 -13.34
C TYR A 132 -2.70 8.05 -13.84
N PHE A 133 -2.94 8.14 -15.14
CA PHE A 133 -3.67 9.23 -15.76
C PHE A 133 -5.13 8.83 -15.97
N GLU A 134 -6.05 9.71 -15.60
CA GLU A 134 -7.49 9.59 -15.86
C GLU A 134 -7.75 9.97 -17.34
N GLY A 135 -8.44 9.10 -18.10
CA GLY A 135 -8.75 9.32 -19.53
C GLY A 135 -8.86 8.02 -20.35
N LYS A 136 -9.36 8.09 -21.58
CA LYS A 136 -9.31 7.00 -22.59
C LYS A 136 -8.21 7.31 -23.62
N HIS A 137 -7.57 6.27 -24.16
CA HIS A 137 -6.42 6.35 -25.09
C HIS A 137 -6.65 7.20 -26.37
N ASP A 138 -7.91 7.48 -26.73
CA ASP A 138 -8.30 8.06 -28.03
C ASP A 138 -8.94 9.45 -27.97
N ILE A 139 -8.99 10.08 -26.80
CA ILE A 139 -9.47 11.47 -26.67
C ILE A 139 -8.24 12.33 -26.44
N VAL A 140 -7.54 12.67 -27.52
CA VAL A 140 -6.68 13.86 -27.54
C VAL A 140 -7.61 15.01 -27.87
N THR A 141 -8.22 15.60 -26.86
CA THR A 141 -8.86 16.90 -27.04
C THR A 141 -7.78 17.96 -26.87
N ASP A 142 -7.69 18.90 -27.81
CA ASP A 142 -6.82 20.07 -27.67
C ASP A 142 -7.11 20.71 -26.29
N GLY A 143 -6.17 20.58 -25.34
CA GLY A 143 -6.34 21.02 -23.95
C GLY A 143 -6.47 19.92 -22.88
N ASP A 144 -6.08 18.67 -23.15
CA ASP A 144 -6.09 17.58 -22.15
C ASP A 144 -5.26 17.87 -20.90
N GLU A 145 -5.90 18.41 -19.87
CA GLU A 145 -5.41 18.37 -18.49
C GLU A 145 -5.58 16.95 -17.94
N ALA A 146 -4.66 16.05 -18.33
CA ALA A 146 -4.66 14.68 -17.86
C ALA A 146 -4.48 14.65 -16.33
N ASN A 147 -5.56 14.34 -15.61
CA ASN A 147 -5.53 14.24 -14.16
C ASN A 147 -4.68 13.03 -13.76
N ALA A 148 -3.52 13.29 -13.15
CA ALA A 148 -2.65 12.26 -12.62
C ALA A 148 -3.00 11.97 -11.17
N ALA A 149 -2.98 10.69 -10.79
CA ALA A 149 -3.16 10.22 -9.43
C ALA A 149 -2.06 9.22 -9.05
N ASN A 150 -1.63 9.26 -7.80
CA ASN A 150 -0.57 8.39 -7.29
C ASN A 150 -1.15 7.36 -6.33
N MET A 151 -0.70 6.11 -6.44
CA MET A 151 -1.09 5.03 -5.56
C MET A 151 0.15 4.26 -5.09
N PRO A 152 0.54 4.43 -3.81
CA PRO A 152 1.56 3.57 -3.21
C PRO A 152 1.05 2.13 -3.12
N MET A 153 1.74 1.21 -3.80
CA MET A 153 1.43 -0.22 -3.80
C MET A 153 2.52 -0.99 -3.05
N THR A 154 2.11 -1.65 -1.97
CA THR A 154 2.93 -2.52 -1.13
C THR A 154 2.33 -3.94 -1.09
N CYS A 155 3.01 -4.87 -0.43
CA CYS A 155 2.34 -6.09 0.02
C CYS A 155 1.14 -5.72 0.91
N GLN A 156 -0.02 -6.23 0.52
CA GLN A 156 -1.29 -5.94 1.19
C GLN A 156 -1.55 -6.87 2.40
N HIS A 157 -0.65 -7.82 2.67
CA HIS A 157 -0.78 -8.83 3.74
C HIS A 157 -2.17 -9.49 3.79
N CYS A 158 -2.67 -9.87 2.62
CA CYS A 158 -3.96 -10.53 2.37
C CYS A 158 -4.24 -11.65 3.38
N GLU A 159 -5.36 -11.63 4.11
CA GLU A 159 -5.75 -12.76 4.99
C GLU A 159 -5.94 -14.03 4.16
N ASN A 160 -6.64 -13.90 3.02
CA ASN A 160 -6.74 -14.96 2.03
C ASN A 160 -5.59 -14.82 1.04
N ALA A 161 -4.36 -15.08 1.47
CA ALA A 161 -3.17 -14.89 0.64
C ALA A 161 -3.02 -15.98 -0.44
N PRO A 162 -3.26 -15.67 -1.74
CA PRO A 162 -3.04 -16.64 -2.82
C PRO A 162 -1.56 -17.01 -2.97
N CYS A 163 -0.67 -16.10 -2.56
CA CYS A 163 0.76 -16.28 -2.64
C CYS A 163 1.34 -17.26 -1.60
N GLU A 164 0.59 -17.63 -0.56
CA GLU A 164 1.02 -18.65 0.43
C GLU A 164 0.75 -20.07 -0.04
N GLN A 165 -0.48 -20.31 -0.52
CA GLN A 165 -0.97 -21.62 -0.94
C GLN A 165 -0.14 -22.26 -2.06
N VAL A 166 0.61 -21.44 -2.81
CA VAL A 166 1.44 -21.88 -3.95
C VAL A 166 2.92 -22.09 -3.59
N CYS A 167 3.32 -21.89 -2.33
CA CYS A 167 4.70 -22.09 -1.91
C CYS A 167 4.93 -23.56 -1.50
N PRO A 168 5.66 -24.38 -2.28
CA PRO A 168 5.80 -25.82 -2.00
C PRO A 168 6.61 -26.14 -0.75
N VAL A 169 7.35 -25.16 -0.21
CA VAL A 169 8.23 -25.32 0.94
C VAL A 169 7.77 -24.52 2.16
N ALA A 170 6.57 -23.92 2.10
CA ALA A 170 6.02 -23.06 3.16
C ALA A 170 6.98 -21.96 3.60
N ALA A 171 7.68 -21.31 2.66
CA ALA A 171 8.51 -20.13 2.95
C ALA A 171 7.70 -18.86 3.21
N THR A 172 6.38 -18.94 3.03
CA THR A 172 5.43 -17.83 3.20
C THR A 172 4.25 -18.32 3.99
N THR A 173 4.01 -17.71 5.14
CA THR A 173 2.99 -18.13 6.11
C THR A 173 2.39 -16.92 6.80
N HIS A 174 1.16 -17.03 7.27
CA HIS A 174 0.60 -16.04 8.18
C HIS A 174 1.16 -16.19 9.59
N SER A 175 1.53 -15.06 10.18
CA SER A 175 1.67 -14.96 11.63
C SER A 175 0.29 -14.96 12.30
N PRO A 176 0.21 -15.28 13.61
CA PRO A 176 -1.02 -15.13 14.40
C PRO A 176 -1.57 -13.70 14.47
N GLU A 177 -0.83 -12.71 13.97
CA GLU A 177 -1.21 -11.29 13.97
C GLU A 177 -1.69 -10.80 12.59
N GLY A 178 -1.78 -11.71 11.61
CA GLY A 178 -2.25 -11.41 10.26
C GLY A 178 -1.18 -10.82 9.33
N ILE A 179 0.08 -10.74 9.77
CA ILE A 179 1.20 -10.41 8.87
C ILE A 179 1.54 -11.66 8.06
N ASN A 180 1.41 -11.56 6.74
CA ASN A 180 2.05 -12.50 5.81
C ASN A 180 3.57 -12.42 6.00
N GLU A 181 4.23 -13.45 6.52
CA GLU A 181 5.67 -13.48 6.76
C GLU A 181 6.38 -14.13 5.56
N MET A 182 7.57 -13.61 5.22
CA MET A 182 8.42 -14.17 4.18
C MET A 182 9.71 -14.66 4.85
N THR A 183 9.83 -15.97 4.99
CA THR A 183 10.99 -16.62 5.60
C THR A 183 12.06 -16.85 4.54
N TYR A 184 12.96 -15.87 4.41
CA TYR A 184 13.93 -15.77 3.32
C TYR A 184 14.80 -17.03 3.14
N ASN A 185 15.28 -17.62 4.24
CA ASN A 185 16.14 -18.80 4.26
C ASN A 185 15.42 -20.10 3.86
N ARG A 186 14.07 -20.14 3.88
CA ARG A 186 13.29 -21.29 3.43
C ARG A 186 12.96 -21.23 1.94
N CYS A 187 13.09 -20.06 1.31
CA CYS A 187 12.73 -19.87 -0.09
C CYS A 187 13.70 -20.59 -1.03
N ILE A 188 13.16 -21.49 -1.87
CA ILE A 188 13.93 -22.23 -2.89
C ILE A 188 13.86 -21.61 -4.30
N GLY A 189 13.24 -20.43 -4.43
CA GLY A 189 13.27 -19.65 -5.68
C GLY A 189 12.38 -20.12 -6.83
N THR A 190 11.31 -20.88 -6.56
CA THR A 190 10.32 -21.28 -7.60
C THR A 190 9.60 -20.10 -8.25
N LYS A 191 9.52 -18.96 -7.55
CA LYS A 191 8.86 -17.70 -7.98
C LYS A 191 7.34 -17.77 -8.15
N TYR A 192 6.69 -18.92 -7.89
CA TYR A 192 5.25 -19.05 -8.13
C TYR A 192 4.40 -18.11 -7.26
N CYS A 193 4.84 -17.83 -6.03
CA CYS A 193 4.22 -16.84 -5.15
C CYS A 193 4.19 -15.41 -5.73
N GLY A 194 5.11 -15.08 -6.65
CA GLY A 194 5.08 -13.81 -7.39
C GLY A 194 4.00 -13.79 -8.47
N ASN A 195 3.79 -14.91 -9.17
CA ASN A 195 2.76 -15.03 -10.19
C ASN A 195 1.36 -14.95 -9.57
N ASN A 196 1.13 -15.70 -8.48
CA ASN A 196 -0.18 -15.78 -7.86
C ASN A 196 -0.54 -14.54 -7.02
N CYS A 197 0.43 -13.66 -6.74
CA CYS A 197 0.13 -12.38 -6.11
C CYS A 197 -0.57 -11.44 -7.12
N PRO A 198 -1.82 -11.01 -6.87
CA PRO A 198 -2.54 -10.16 -7.82
C PRO A 198 -1.89 -8.79 -7.97
N PHE A 199 -1.28 -8.27 -6.89
CA PHE A 199 -0.62 -6.96 -6.88
C PHE A 199 0.79 -6.95 -7.47
N LYS A 200 1.37 -8.14 -7.75
CA LYS A 200 2.76 -8.29 -8.24
C LYS A 200 3.77 -7.48 -7.41
N VAL A 201 3.71 -7.62 -6.09
CA VAL A 201 4.56 -6.91 -5.11
C VAL A 201 5.63 -7.79 -4.45
N ARG A 202 5.73 -9.06 -4.87
CA ARG A 202 6.88 -9.89 -4.51
C ARG A 202 8.02 -9.64 -5.50
N ARG A 203 9.22 -9.41 -4.98
CA ARG A 203 10.44 -9.10 -5.75
C ARG A 203 11.44 -10.23 -5.61
N PHE A 204 12.13 -10.59 -6.69
CA PHE A 204 12.98 -11.76 -6.72
C PHE A 204 14.45 -11.38 -6.88
N ASN A 205 15.31 -11.91 -6.02
CA ASN A 205 16.75 -11.79 -6.17
C ASN A 205 17.25 -12.70 -7.29
N TYR A 206 17.32 -12.19 -8.51
CA TYR A 206 17.85 -12.94 -9.66
C TYR A 206 19.33 -13.27 -9.51
N PHE A 207 20.11 -12.31 -9.01
CA PHE A 207 21.54 -12.44 -8.78
C PHE A 207 21.87 -12.18 -7.32
N ASN A 208 23.12 -12.45 -6.94
CA ASN A 208 23.60 -12.14 -5.61
C ASN A 208 24.08 -10.69 -5.55
N TYR A 209 23.13 -9.76 -5.40
CA TYR A 209 23.40 -8.32 -5.38
C TYR A 209 24.23 -7.86 -4.17
N THR A 210 24.33 -8.69 -3.13
CA THR A 210 24.95 -8.34 -1.86
C THR A 210 26.36 -8.92 -1.69
N LYS A 211 26.83 -9.73 -2.65
CA LYS A 211 28.13 -10.43 -2.59
C LYS A 211 29.32 -9.48 -2.54
N GLU A 212 29.27 -8.39 -3.31
CA GLU A 212 30.38 -7.47 -3.55
C GLU A 212 30.16 -6.10 -2.90
N ILE A 213 29.33 -6.03 -1.85
CA ILE A 213 29.13 -4.80 -1.08
C ILE A 213 30.46 -4.44 -0.37
N PRO A 214 31.03 -3.25 -0.61
CA PRO A 214 32.22 -2.77 0.10
C PRO A 214 31.98 -2.70 1.62
N ASP A 215 33.02 -2.94 2.42
CA ASP A 215 32.89 -3.02 3.89
C ASP A 215 32.28 -1.75 4.51
N VAL A 216 32.61 -0.58 3.99
CA VAL A 216 32.02 0.70 4.44
C VAL A 216 30.51 0.75 4.22
N GLN A 217 30.01 0.20 3.10
CA GLN A 217 28.58 0.18 2.81
C GLN A 217 27.82 -0.83 3.69
N LYS A 218 28.50 -1.86 4.21
CA LYS A 218 27.88 -2.81 5.17
C LYS A 218 27.45 -2.13 6.46
N LEU A 219 28.08 -1.02 6.84
CA LEU A 219 27.73 -0.22 8.02
C LEU A 219 26.36 0.47 7.90
N VAL A 220 25.85 0.65 6.68
CA VAL A 220 24.53 1.24 6.41
C VAL A 220 23.42 0.18 6.56
N LEU A 221 23.76 -1.10 6.53
CA LEU A 221 22.78 -2.18 6.60
C LEU A 221 22.20 -2.28 8.01
N ASN A 222 20.87 -2.36 8.08
CA ASN A 222 20.14 -2.61 9.31
C ASN A 222 20.50 -4.01 9.86
N PRO A 223 21.07 -4.12 11.08
CA PRO A 223 21.46 -5.41 11.65
C PRO A 223 20.25 -6.30 12.00
N ASP A 224 19.06 -5.71 12.18
CA ASP A 224 17.85 -6.44 12.55
C ASP A 224 17.11 -7.06 11.35
N VAL A 225 17.59 -6.80 10.12
CA VAL A 225 16.98 -7.31 8.89
C VAL A 225 17.96 -8.19 8.14
N THR A 226 17.52 -9.41 7.81
CA THR A 226 18.32 -10.34 7.00
C THR A 226 18.77 -9.69 5.70
N VAL A 227 20.05 -9.79 5.37
CA VAL A 227 20.57 -9.45 4.02
C VAL A 227 20.36 -10.68 3.14
N ARG A 228 19.61 -10.53 2.04
CA ARG A 228 19.20 -11.68 1.23
C ARG A 228 20.28 -12.05 0.21
N SER A 229 20.32 -13.34 -0.11
CA SER A 229 21.15 -13.89 -1.18
C SER A 229 20.33 -14.06 -2.46
N ARG A 230 20.98 -14.58 -3.52
CA ARG A 230 20.31 -14.94 -4.78
C ARG A 230 19.24 -16.00 -4.56
N GLY A 231 18.26 -16.05 -5.46
CA GLY A 231 17.27 -17.12 -5.51
C GLY A 231 16.12 -16.96 -4.51
N VAL A 232 16.01 -15.82 -3.83
CA VAL A 232 15.04 -15.60 -2.75
C VAL A 232 14.02 -14.53 -3.13
N MET A 233 12.76 -14.79 -2.82
CA MET A 233 11.68 -13.82 -2.92
C MET A 233 11.67 -12.88 -1.71
N GLU A 234 11.33 -11.63 -1.96
CA GLU A 234 11.16 -10.58 -0.98
C GLU A 234 9.82 -9.86 -1.18
N LYS A 235 9.38 -9.15 -0.15
CA LYS A 235 8.18 -8.32 -0.18
C LYS A 235 8.18 -7.37 1.01
N CYS A 236 7.31 -6.36 1.00
CA CYS A 236 6.99 -5.60 2.20
C CYS A 236 6.55 -6.56 3.32
N THR A 237 7.13 -6.39 4.52
CA THR A 237 6.86 -7.18 5.72
C THR A 237 6.18 -6.36 6.82
N TYR A 238 5.61 -5.20 6.50
CA TYR A 238 5.16 -4.21 7.48
C TYR A 238 6.26 -3.81 8.49
N CYS A 239 7.52 -3.84 8.07
CA CYS A 239 8.68 -3.60 8.93
C CYS A 239 8.64 -4.48 10.19
N VAL A 240 8.48 -5.79 9.99
CA VAL A 240 8.35 -6.79 11.06
C VAL A 240 9.44 -6.70 12.14
N GLN A 241 10.64 -6.24 11.79
CA GLN A 241 11.72 -5.97 12.74
C GLN A 241 11.33 -4.91 13.78
N ARG A 242 10.67 -3.82 13.35
CA ARG A 242 10.18 -2.75 14.23
C ARG A 242 8.99 -3.22 15.06
N VAL A 243 8.07 -3.96 14.43
CA VAL A 243 6.92 -4.59 15.10
C VAL A 243 7.41 -5.51 16.23
N ASN A 244 8.39 -6.35 15.95
CA ASN A 244 8.96 -7.27 16.94
C ASN A 244 9.73 -6.54 18.04
N GLN A 245 10.51 -5.51 17.73
CA GLN A 245 11.18 -4.68 18.75
C GLN A 245 10.17 -4.04 19.71
N ALA A 246 9.12 -3.42 19.18
CA ALA A 246 8.07 -2.81 20.00
C ALA A 246 7.33 -3.84 20.86
N LYS A 247 6.98 -5.00 20.28
CA LYS A 247 6.36 -6.10 21.03
C LYS A 247 7.27 -6.66 22.12
N ILE A 248 8.56 -6.81 21.85
CA ILE A 248 9.54 -7.28 22.84
C ILE A 248 9.66 -6.25 23.97
N ALA A 249 9.71 -4.95 23.64
CA ALA A 249 9.72 -3.88 24.64
C ALA A 249 8.45 -3.89 25.49
N ALA A 250 7.27 -4.00 24.88
CA ALA A 250 5.99 -4.09 25.58
C ALA A 250 5.92 -5.34 26.48
N LYS A 251 6.45 -6.49 26.04
CA LYS A 251 6.52 -7.71 26.87
C LYS A 251 7.42 -7.57 28.10
N LYS A 252 8.40 -6.67 28.08
CA LYS A 252 9.28 -6.40 29.23
C LYS A 252 8.57 -5.57 30.32
N VAL A 253 7.51 -4.85 29.97
CA VAL A 253 6.69 -4.11 30.94
C VAL A 253 5.92 -5.12 31.81
N LYS A 254 6.28 -5.16 33.09
CA LYS A 254 5.61 -5.99 34.10
C LYS A 254 4.87 -5.09 35.09
N PRO A 255 3.70 -5.50 35.57
CA PRO A 255 3.03 -4.79 36.66
C PRO A 255 3.93 -4.78 37.89
N VAL A 256 3.93 -3.67 38.63
CA VAL A 256 4.64 -3.55 39.90
C VAL A 256 4.08 -4.60 40.87
N ALA A 257 4.98 -5.30 41.58
CA ALA A 257 4.58 -6.29 42.57
C ALA A 257 3.99 -5.58 43.79
N THR A 258 2.72 -5.86 44.10
CA THR A 258 1.97 -5.22 45.19
C THR A 258 1.30 -6.26 46.08
N ALA A 259 1.05 -5.89 47.35
CA ALA A 259 0.65 -6.82 48.39
C ALA A 259 -0.86 -7.14 48.40
N ASN A 260 -1.71 -6.17 48.02
CA ASN A 260 -3.17 -6.34 48.02
C ASN A 260 -3.76 -6.38 46.60
N ASP A 261 -4.97 -6.96 46.48
CA ASP A 261 -5.57 -7.23 45.17
C ASP A 261 -6.07 -5.97 44.45
N ALA A 262 -6.40 -4.89 45.19
CA ALA A 262 -6.77 -3.60 44.61
C ALA A 262 -5.57 -2.92 43.92
N GLU A 263 -4.41 -2.93 44.57
CA GLU A 263 -3.15 -2.42 44.03
C GLU A 263 -2.65 -3.26 42.86
N LYS A 264 -2.84 -4.59 42.88
CA LYS A 264 -2.50 -5.46 41.74
C LYS A 264 -3.30 -5.09 40.50
N LYS A 265 -4.60 -4.79 40.67
CA LYS A 265 -5.46 -4.35 39.57
C LYS A 265 -5.02 -3.00 39.02
N ALA A 266 -4.68 -2.05 39.88
CA ALA A 266 -4.16 -0.74 39.45
C ALA A 266 -2.81 -0.88 38.71
N ALA A 267 -1.87 -1.66 39.25
CA ALA A 267 -0.57 -1.91 38.61
C ALA A 267 -0.70 -2.63 37.25
N LEU A 268 -1.73 -3.47 37.08
CA LEU A 268 -2.02 -4.12 35.80
C LEU A 268 -2.55 -3.12 34.77
N VAL A 269 -3.41 -2.18 35.17
CA VAL A 269 -3.92 -1.12 34.29
C VAL A 269 -2.78 -0.24 33.80
N GLU A 270 -1.94 0.25 34.71
CA GLU A 270 -0.77 1.08 34.39
C GLU A 270 0.21 0.34 33.44
N ALA A 271 0.50 -0.93 33.73
CA ALA A 271 1.36 -1.73 32.86
C ALA A 271 0.74 -1.95 31.47
N ASN A 272 -0.58 -2.06 31.35
CA ASN A 272 -1.26 -2.21 30.07
C ASN A 272 -1.30 -0.89 29.28
N GLU A 273 -1.47 0.25 29.95
CA GLU A 273 -1.38 1.57 29.33
C GLU A 273 0.03 1.83 28.77
N GLU A 274 1.07 1.51 29.53
CA GLU A 274 2.44 1.66 29.06
C GLU A 274 2.77 0.71 27.89
N LYS A 275 2.26 -0.54 27.91
CA LYS A 275 2.35 -1.44 26.76
C LYS A 275 1.69 -0.84 25.51
N LEU A 276 0.48 -0.30 25.65
CA LEU A 276 -0.22 0.35 24.55
C LEU A 276 0.53 1.59 24.06
N ARG A 277 1.13 2.37 24.96
CA ARG A 277 1.98 3.52 24.60
C ARG A 277 3.19 3.10 23.78
N ILE A 278 3.89 2.04 24.18
CA ILE A 278 5.03 1.48 23.44
C ILE A 278 4.58 0.99 22.05
N ILE A 279 3.45 0.30 21.97
CA ILE A 279 2.90 -0.20 20.71
C ILE A 279 2.46 0.95 19.78
N ARG A 280 1.89 2.03 20.32
CA ARG A 280 1.48 3.21 19.54
C ARG A 280 2.65 4.11 19.13
N SER A 281 3.79 4.03 19.81
CA SER A 281 4.93 4.94 19.55
C SER A 281 5.78 4.52 18.36
N PHE A 282 5.78 3.24 17.98
CA PHE A 282 6.52 2.80 16.79
C PHE A 282 5.64 2.89 15.54
N THR A 283 6.29 3.01 14.38
CA THR A 283 5.61 2.92 13.09
C THR A 283 6.53 2.34 12.01
N SER A 284 5.93 1.95 10.89
CA SER A 284 6.67 1.44 9.73
C SER A 284 7.55 2.53 9.10
N ALA A 285 8.66 2.15 8.45
CA ALA A 285 9.56 3.12 7.83
C ALA A 285 8.88 3.99 6.75
N CYS A 286 7.97 3.41 5.97
CA CYS A 286 7.22 4.15 4.96
C CYS A 286 6.23 5.16 5.57
N ALA A 287 5.61 4.83 6.70
CA ALA A 287 4.74 5.75 7.43
C ALA A 287 5.56 6.89 8.07
N GLN A 288 6.67 6.56 8.74
CA GLN A 288 7.53 7.56 9.40
C GLN A 288 8.12 8.57 8.41
N ALA A 289 8.51 8.11 7.22
CA ALA A 289 9.15 8.96 6.22
C ALA A 289 8.17 9.75 5.33
N CYS A 290 6.86 9.52 5.46
CA CYS A 290 5.87 10.17 4.62
C CYS A 290 5.63 11.61 5.10
N PRO A 291 6.04 12.65 4.34
CA PRO A 291 5.94 14.04 4.81
C PRO A 291 4.48 14.53 4.88
N THR A 292 3.59 13.95 4.07
CA THR A 292 2.16 14.29 4.07
C THR A 292 1.34 13.39 4.98
N GLU A 293 1.99 12.48 5.72
CA GLU A 293 1.34 11.51 6.59
C GLU A 293 0.26 10.65 5.90
N ALA A 294 0.42 10.46 4.59
CA ALA A 294 -0.52 9.67 3.78
C ALA A 294 -0.56 8.20 4.21
N ILE A 295 0.47 7.67 4.87
CA ILE A 295 0.55 6.27 5.30
C ILE A 295 0.44 6.20 6.83
N THR A 296 -0.58 5.52 7.34
CA THR A 296 -0.74 5.20 8.76
C THR A 296 -0.58 3.70 8.95
N PHE A 297 0.22 3.28 9.93
CA PHE A 297 0.43 1.88 10.29
C PHE A 297 0.12 1.68 11.78
N GLY A 298 -0.56 0.59 12.11
CA GLY A 298 -0.96 0.31 13.49
C GLY A 298 -1.82 -0.95 13.63
N ASP A 299 -2.36 -1.14 14.82
CA ASP A 299 -3.21 -2.28 15.17
C ASP A 299 -4.69 -1.97 14.89
N LEU A 300 -5.38 -2.85 14.16
CA LEU A 300 -6.84 -2.74 13.91
C LEU A 300 -7.67 -3.04 15.14
N ASN A 301 -7.15 -3.84 16.08
CA ASN A 301 -7.86 -4.14 17.31
C ASN A 301 -7.75 -2.97 18.31
N ASP A 302 -6.86 -2.01 18.06
CA ASP A 302 -6.76 -0.75 18.80
C ASP A 302 -7.77 0.28 18.28
N LYS A 303 -8.95 0.32 18.91
CA LYS A 303 -10.04 1.23 18.56
C LYS A 303 -9.74 2.71 18.90
N GLY A 304 -8.63 3.01 19.57
CA GLY A 304 -8.34 4.36 20.05
C GLY A 304 -9.31 4.84 21.15
N GLU A 305 -9.23 6.13 21.48
CA GLU A 305 -10.27 6.80 22.25
C GLU A 305 -11.53 6.95 21.37
N ARG A 306 -12.74 6.87 21.97
CA ARG A 306 -14.02 6.84 21.23
C ARG A 306 -14.31 8.10 20.40
N GLU A 307 -13.68 9.21 20.72
CA GLU A 307 -13.92 10.51 20.10
C GLU A 307 -12.92 10.79 18.97
N GLU A 308 -13.33 11.60 17.99
CA GLU A 308 -12.41 12.09 16.97
C GLU A 308 -11.24 12.80 17.67
N PRO A 309 -9.99 12.46 17.31
CA PRO A 309 -8.85 13.13 17.89
C PRO A 309 -8.95 14.64 17.65
N PRO A 310 -8.64 15.50 18.65
CA PRO A 310 -8.59 16.94 18.44
C PRO A 310 -7.63 17.27 17.29
N PHE A 311 -7.90 18.38 16.61
CA PHE A 311 -7.13 18.83 15.44
C PHE A 311 -5.61 18.70 15.67
N GLY A 312 -4.94 17.92 14.81
CA GLY A 312 -3.51 17.64 14.90
C GLY A 312 -3.12 16.31 15.57
N ARG A 313 -4.07 15.53 16.08
CA ARG A 313 -3.81 14.18 16.62
C ARG A 313 -4.23 13.11 15.60
N ARG A 314 -3.36 12.12 15.35
CA ARG A 314 -3.56 11.13 14.27
C ARG A 314 -4.66 10.14 14.62
N MET A 315 -5.54 9.84 13.65
CA MET A 315 -6.52 8.75 13.76
C MET A 315 -5.82 7.38 13.79
N THR A 316 -6.37 6.44 14.55
CA THR A 316 -5.90 5.05 14.52
C THR A 316 -6.32 4.38 13.21
N VAL A 317 -5.67 3.27 12.86
CA VAL A 317 -6.03 2.51 11.66
C VAL A 317 -7.47 1.98 11.74
N ALA A 318 -7.96 1.65 12.95
CA ALA A 318 -9.33 1.24 13.18
C ALA A 318 -10.35 2.35 12.85
N GLN A 319 -10.09 3.58 13.32
CA GLN A 319 -10.95 4.74 13.03
C GLN A 319 -10.96 5.07 11.54
N LEU A 320 -9.79 5.03 10.89
CA LEU A 320 -9.65 5.26 9.46
C LEU A 320 -10.41 4.22 8.62
N SER A 321 -10.39 2.95 9.01
CA SER A 321 -11.13 1.89 8.32
C SER A 321 -12.66 2.08 8.35
N GLY A 322 -13.19 2.90 9.26
CA GLY A 322 -14.62 3.21 9.36
C GLY A 322 -15.09 4.34 8.45
N LEU A 323 -14.17 5.07 7.80
CA LEU A 323 -14.54 6.17 6.91
C LEU A 323 -15.26 5.65 5.67
N GLY A 324 -16.36 6.31 5.27
CA GLY A 324 -17.18 5.86 4.13
C GLY A 324 -16.39 5.72 2.82
N ARG A 325 -15.40 6.59 2.61
CA ARG A 325 -14.51 6.58 1.43
C ARG A 325 -13.36 5.58 1.51
N ALA A 326 -13.29 4.74 2.54
CA ALA A 326 -12.30 3.68 2.67
C ALA A 326 -12.68 2.48 1.81
N TYR A 327 -11.70 1.93 1.09
CA TYR A 327 -11.89 0.74 0.28
C TYR A 327 -10.63 -0.13 0.25
N LYS A 328 -10.82 -1.41 -0.05
CA LYS A 328 -9.72 -2.34 -0.22
C LYS A 328 -9.48 -2.60 -1.69
N MET A 329 -8.23 -2.86 -2.04
CA MET A 329 -7.84 -3.08 -3.43
C MET A 329 -8.15 -4.51 -3.86
N LEU A 330 -8.79 -4.68 -5.02
CA LEU A 330 -9.16 -5.97 -5.60
C LEU A 330 -10.03 -6.85 -4.67
N GLU A 331 -11.11 -6.29 -4.11
CA GLU A 331 -12.05 -7.03 -3.25
C GLU A 331 -12.84 -8.11 -4.01
N GLU A 332 -12.99 -7.97 -5.33
CA GLU A 332 -13.69 -8.90 -6.24
C GLU A 332 -13.17 -10.34 -6.09
N ILE A 333 -11.86 -10.49 -5.84
CA ILE A 333 -11.17 -11.78 -5.75
C ILE A 333 -11.06 -12.30 -4.30
N ASN A 334 -11.70 -11.62 -3.34
CA ASN A 334 -11.80 -12.03 -1.93
C ASN A 334 -10.44 -12.33 -1.26
N VAL A 335 -9.40 -11.57 -1.60
CA VAL A 335 -8.07 -11.70 -0.97
C VAL A 335 -7.98 -11.06 0.42
N ARG A 336 -9.00 -10.26 0.81
CA ARG A 336 -9.11 -9.63 2.14
C ARG A 336 -7.82 -8.94 2.59
N PRO A 337 -7.39 -7.88 1.91
CA PRO A 337 -6.16 -7.18 2.24
C PRO A 337 -6.23 -6.48 3.61
N ARG A 338 -5.06 -6.38 4.26
CA ARG A 338 -4.80 -5.63 5.49
C ARG A 338 -4.46 -4.17 5.24
N THR A 339 -4.11 -3.82 4.01
CA THR A 339 -3.97 -2.42 3.62
C THR A 339 -5.32 -1.92 3.11
N THR A 340 -5.77 -0.80 3.65
CA THR A 340 -6.97 -0.09 3.18
C THR A 340 -6.56 1.24 2.58
N TYR A 341 -7.20 1.65 1.49
CA TYR A 341 -6.96 2.92 0.81
C TYR A 341 -8.11 3.89 1.09
N LEU A 342 -7.81 5.18 1.20
CA LEU A 342 -8.84 6.22 1.01
C LEU A 342 -8.93 6.62 -0.44
N ALA A 343 -10.16 6.70 -0.91
CA ALA A 343 -10.43 7.32 -2.18
C ALA A 343 -9.90 8.76 -2.20
N ARG A 344 -9.37 9.15 -3.35
CA ARG A 344 -8.81 10.48 -3.58
C ARG A 344 -9.96 11.47 -3.70
N ILE A 345 -9.93 12.51 -2.88
CA ILE A 345 -10.91 13.59 -2.94
C ILE A 345 -10.29 14.81 -3.58
N ARG A 346 -11.01 15.42 -4.51
CA ARG A 346 -10.62 16.67 -5.17
C ARG A 346 -11.57 17.78 -4.75
N ASN A 347 -11.05 18.98 -4.60
CA ASN A 347 -11.85 20.16 -4.33
C ASN A 347 -11.69 21.19 -5.47
N PRO A 348 -12.21 20.88 -6.67
CA PRO A 348 -12.16 21.83 -7.79
C PRO A 348 -13.00 23.08 -7.48
N ASN A 349 -12.62 24.22 -8.05
CA ASN A 349 -13.42 25.42 -7.99
C ASN A 349 -14.62 25.25 -8.95
N PRO A 350 -15.88 25.40 -8.49
CA PRO A 350 -17.07 25.29 -9.34
C PRO A 350 -17.04 26.18 -10.59
N GLU A 351 -16.36 27.33 -10.54
CA GLU A 351 -16.24 28.26 -11.68
C GLU A 351 -15.27 27.78 -12.78
N LEU A 352 -14.44 26.78 -12.47
CA LEU A 352 -13.40 26.25 -13.35
C LEU A 352 -13.64 24.79 -13.75
N GLU A 353 -14.77 24.19 -13.35
CA GLU A 353 -15.09 22.83 -13.74
C GLU A 353 -15.47 22.77 -15.24
N PRO A 354 -14.79 21.94 -16.04
CA PRO A 354 -15.26 21.67 -17.39
C PRO A 354 -16.65 20.99 -17.32
N PRO A 355 -17.55 21.27 -18.28
CA PRO A 355 -18.86 20.65 -18.30
C PRO A 355 -18.75 19.13 -18.32
N ALA A 356 -19.57 18.45 -17.52
CA ALA A 356 -19.57 16.99 -17.45
C ALA A 356 -19.74 16.38 -18.85
N PRO A 357 -19.00 15.32 -19.21
CA PRO A 357 -19.20 14.65 -20.48
C PRO A 357 -20.65 14.17 -20.59
N PRO A 358 -21.27 14.23 -21.79
CA PRO A 358 -22.64 13.78 -21.97
C PRO A 358 -22.76 12.32 -21.54
N THR A 359 -23.70 12.04 -20.64
CA THR A 359 -23.97 10.69 -20.16
C THR A 359 -24.42 9.82 -21.33
N GLU A 360 -23.64 8.79 -21.67
CA GLU A 360 -24.13 7.71 -22.50
C GLU A 360 -25.37 7.13 -21.81
N LYS A 361 -26.53 7.26 -22.46
CA LYS A 361 -27.78 6.67 -22.00
C LYS A 361 -27.51 5.21 -21.69
N LYS A 362 -27.74 4.79 -20.44
CA LYS A 362 -27.82 3.36 -20.09
C LYS A 362 -28.79 2.73 -21.08
N ALA A 363 -28.29 1.83 -21.94
CA ALA A 363 -29.16 0.99 -22.74
C ALA A 363 -29.93 0.11 -21.76
N ASP A 364 -31.24 0.33 -21.68
CA ASP A 364 -32.17 -0.53 -20.96
C ASP A 364 -32.13 -1.93 -21.59
N HIS A 365 -31.32 -2.83 -21.03
CA HIS A 365 -31.50 -4.26 -21.24
C HIS A 365 -32.67 -4.75 -20.38
N ALA A 366 -33.88 -4.32 -20.74
CA ALA A 366 -35.10 -5.00 -20.33
C ALA A 366 -35.24 -6.24 -21.21
N ALA A 367 -35.14 -7.41 -20.58
CA ALA A 367 -35.25 -8.71 -21.20
C ALA A 367 -36.63 -8.90 -21.85
N GLU A 368 -36.68 -9.03 -23.18
CA GLU A 368 -37.76 -9.72 -23.86
C GLU A 368 -37.54 -11.24 -23.72
N SER A 369 -38.01 -11.82 -22.62
CA SER A 369 -38.34 -13.25 -22.60
C SER A 369 -39.79 -13.42 -23.05
N LYS A 370 -40.03 -13.33 -24.36
CA LYS A 370 -41.25 -13.89 -24.95
C LYS A 370 -41.03 -15.38 -25.18
N GLY A 371 -41.86 -16.18 -24.52
CA GLY A 371 -41.89 -17.62 -24.68
C GLY A 371 -42.12 -18.04 -26.13
N GLY A 372 -41.43 -19.11 -26.50
CA GLY A 372 -41.73 -19.93 -27.66
C GLY A 372 -41.80 -21.38 -27.18
N HIS A 373 -42.90 -22.04 -27.56
CA HIS A 373 -43.22 -23.44 -27.31
C HIS A 373 -42.13 -24.43 -27.70
#